data_AF-A0A9E1BFZ1-F1
#
_entry.id   AF-A0A9E1BFZ1-F1
#
_cell.length_a   1.000
_cell.length_b   1.000
_cell.length_c   1.000
_cell.angle_alpha   90.00
_cell.angle_beta   90.00
_cell.angle_gamma   90.00
#
_symmetry.space_group_name_H-M   'P 1'
#
loop_
_entity.id
_entity.type
_entity.pdbx_description
1 polymer ?
#
loop_
_entity_poly.entity_id
_entity_poly.type
_entity_poly.pdbx_seq_one_letter_code
_entity_poly.pdbx_strand_id
1 'polypeptide(L)' 'MDLLKDPLNKLIISLSLPAGVGMMFNTLYNVTGTFFAAKISTLAVAGMAMSFLLYLSVVGIGLGFGSALTALIGNSLG' A
#
# COMPACT_ATOMS: atom_id res chain seq x y z
N MET A 1 3.19 20.64 -10.49
CA MET A 1 4.28 20.01 -9.73
C MET A 1 5.20 19.44 -10.78
N ASP A 2 6.28 20.15 -11.05
CA ASP A 2 7.22 19.80 -12.11
C ASP A 2 8.39 19.09 -11.43
N LEU A 3 8.42 17.77 -11.55
CA LEU A 3 9.36 16.90 -10.83
C LEU A 3 10.83 17.22 -11.17
N LEU A 4 11.08 17.93 -12.27
CA LEU A 4 12.41 18.30 -12.77
C LEU A 4 12.83 19.73 -12.41
N LYS A 5 11.90 20.58 -11.93
CA LYS A 5 12.17 22.01 -11.64
C LYS A 5 11.91 22.42 -10.19
N ASP A 6 11.03 21.71 -9.48
CA ASP A 6 10.69 22.06 -8.11
C ASP A 6 11.82 21.68 -7.11
N PRO A 7 12.08 22.49 -6.06
CA PRO A 7 13.15 22.20 -5.10
C PRO A 7 12.90 20.89 -4.35
N LEU A 8 13.94 20.05 -4.30
CA LEU A 8 13.88 18.68 -3.75
C LEU A 8 13.19 18.58 -2.39
N ASN A 9 13.53 19.48 -1.45
CA ASN A 9 12.95 19.46 -0.10
C ASN A 9 11.43 19.68 -0.11
N LYS A 10 10.93 20.57 -0.98
CA LYS A 10 9.49 20.83 -1.10
C LYS A 10 8.77 19.65 -1.76
N LEU A 11 9.43 19.01 -2.72
CA LEU A 11 8.91 17.85 -3.45
C LEU A 11 8.76 16.64 -2.52
N ILE A 12 9.80 16.32 -1.75
CA ILE A 12 9.77 15.23 -0.76
C ILE A 12 8.63 15.44 0.21
N ILE A 13 8.51 16.62 0.82
CA ILE A 13 7.46 16.92 1.80
C ILE A 13 6.07 16.78 1.17
N SER A 14 5.87 17.33 -0.03
CA SER A 14 4.57 17.34 -0.69
C SER A 14 4.11 15.96 -1.20
N LEU A 15 5.02 15.00 -1.42
CA LEU A 15 4.70 13.61 -1.77
C LEU A 15 4.61 12.70 -0.54
N SER A 16 5.54 12.84 0.40
CA SER A 16 5.65 11.98 1.58
C SER A 16 4.56 12.25 2.61
N LEU A 17 4.11 13.49 2.79
CA LEU A 17 3.00 13.80 3.70
C LEU A 17 1.70 13.06 3.32
N PRO A 18 1.15 13.23 2.10
CA PRO A 18 -0.07 12.53 1.72
C PRO A 18 0.11 11.01 1.68
N ALA A 19 1.24 10.51 1.20
CA ALA A 19 1.54 9.07 1.20
C ALA A 19 1.63 8.51 2.62
N GLY A 20 2.31 9.21 3.52
CA GLY A 20 2.49 8.83 4.92
C GLY A 20 1.18 8.83 5.68
N VAL A 21 0.36 9.87 5.53
CA VAL A 21 -0.99 9.94 6.13
C VAL A 21 -1.85 8.79 5.59
N GLY A 22 -1.82 8.52 4.28
CA GLY A 22 -2.53 7.40 3.68
C GLY A 22 -2.11 6.04 4.26
N MET A 23 -0.81 5.82 4.43
CA MET A 23 -0.29 4.61 5.07
C MET A 23 -0.70 4.50 6.54
N MET A 24 -0.68 5.60 7.30
CA MET A 24 -1.13 5.61 8.71
C MET A 24 -2.58 5.18 8.83
N PHE A 25 -3.49 5.73 8.00
CA PHE A 25 -4.89 5.31 7.99
C PHE A 25 -5.06 3.85 7.57
N ASN A 26 -4.30 3.38 6.58
CA ASN A 26 -4.33 1.99 6.15
C ASN A 26 -3.91 1.03 7.29
N THR A 27 -2.84 1.35 8.01
CA THR A 27 -2.39 0.56 9.17
C THR A 27 -3.44 0.58 10.28
N LEU A 28 -3.99 1.74 10.63
CA LEU A 28 -5.03 1.85 11.66
C LEU A 28 -6.28 1.05 11.29
N TYR A 29 -6.72 1.09 10.03
CA TYR A 29 -7.83 0.29 9.54
C TYR A 29 -7.60 -1.22 9.75
N ASN A 30 -6.42 -1.72 9.38
CA ASN A 30 -6.06 -3.13 9.55
C ASN A 30 -5.99 -3.54 11.03
N VAL A 31 -5.42 -2.68 11.90
CA VAL A 31 -5.34 -2.92 13.35
C VAL A 31 -6.73 -2.92 13.98
N THR A 32 -7.56 -1.93 13.68
CA THR A 32 -8.93 -1.83 14.20
C THR A 32 -9.79 -3.02 13.71
N GLY A 33 -9.69 -3.39 12.44
CA GLY A 33 -10.38 -4.56 11.88
C GLY A 33 -10.00 -5.85 12.61
N THR A 34 -8.70 -6.07 12.83
CA THR A 34 -8.20 -7.25 13.54
C THR A 34 -8.61 -7.24 15.01
N PHE A 35 -8.58 -6.09 15.68
CA PHE A 35 -9.01 -5.92 17.07
C PHE A 35 -10.48 -6.30 17.28
N PHE A 36 -11.38 -5.83 16.40
CA PHE A 36 -12.80 -6.19 16.49
C PHE A 36 -13.06 -7.64 16.11
N ALA A 37 -12.38 -8.19 15.11
CA ALA A 37 -12.48 -9.60 14.77
C ALA A 37 -12.02 -10.52 15.92
N ALA A 38 -10.98 -10.11 16.65
CA ALA A 38 -10.51 -10.80 17.86
C ALA A 38 -11.55 -10.81 18.98
N LYS A 39 -12.35 -9.75 19.08
CA LYS A 39 -13.46 -9.71 20.04
C LYS A 39 -14.64 -10.63 19.65
N ILE A 40 -14.81 -10.95 18.37
CA ILE A 40 -15.88 -11.83 17.90
C ILE A 40 -15.53 -13.30 18.16
N SER A 41 -14.35 -13.75 17.72
CA SER A 41 -13.89 -15.13 17.93
C SER A 41 -12.41 -15.28 17.61
N THR A 42 -11.71 -16.10 18.41
CA THR A 42 -10.33 -16.53 18.13
C THR A 42 -10.21 -17.31 16.83
N LEU A 43 -11.24 -18.07 16.42
CA LEU A 43 -11.25 -18.76 15.13
C LEU A 43 -11.32 -17.78 13.95
N ALA A 44 -12.01 -16.64 14.11
CA ALA A 44 -12.10 -15.63 13.07
C ALA A 44 -10.75 -14.97 12.80
N VAL A 45 -9.96 -14.67 13.84
CA VAL A 45 -8.60 -14.13 13.71
C VAL A 45 -7.65 -15.16 13.09
N ALA A 46 -7.75 -16.42 13.49
CA ALA A 46 -6.96 -17.50 12.89
C ALA A 46 -7.28 -17.68 11.40
N GLY A 47 -8.56 -17.61 11.02
CA GLY A 47 -9.00 -17.63 9.63
C GLY A 47 -8.44 -16.48 8.80
N MET A 48 -8.48 -15.24 9.33
CA MET A 48 -7.87 -14.08 8.66
C MET A 48 -6.37 -14.25 8.45
N ALA A 49 -5.64 -14.80 9.43
CA ALA A 49 -4.21 -15.05 9.31
C ALA A 49 -3.89 -16.08 8.20
N MET A 50 -4.74 -17.11 8.01
CA MET A 50 -4.60 -18.04 6.88
C MET A 50 -4.90 -17.36 5.53
N SER A 51 -5.94 -16.53 5.47
CA SER A 51 -6.28 -15.77 4.25
C SER A 51 -5.21 -14.74 3.87
N PHE A 52 -4.38 -14.29 4.82
CA PHE A 52 -3.31 -13.33 4.56
C PHE A 52 -2.28 -13.84 3.53
N LEU A 53 -2.01 -15.14 3.49
CA LEU A 53 -1.11 -15.74 2.49
C LEU A 53 -1.67 -15.61 1.06
N LEU A 54 -2.98 -15.79 0.90
CA LEU A 54 -3.65 -15.58 -0.38
C LEU A 54 -3.69 -14.09 -0.75
N TYR A 55 -3.94 -13.22 0.23
CA TYR A 55 -3.89 -11.76 0.05
C TYR A 55 -2.52 -11.30 -0.47
N LEU A 56 -1.42 -11.73 0.15
CA LEU A 56 -0.06 -11.42 -0.30
C LEU A 56 0.19 -11.89 -1.74
N SER A 57 -0.34 -13.07 -2.11
CA SER A 57 -0.19 -13.61 -3.47
C SER A 57 -0.90 -12.72 -4.50
N VAL A 58 -2.15 -12.33 -4.24
CA VAL A 58 -2.93 -11.48 -5.15
C VAL A 58 -2.34 -10.08 -5.24
N VAL A 59 -1.97 -9.48 -4.10
CA VAL A 59 -1.35 -8.15 -4.08
C VAL A 59 0.02 -8.17 -4.76
N GLY A 60 0.81 -9.23 -4.55
CA GLY A 60 2.10 -9.40 -5.21
C GLY A 60 1.98 -9.41 -6.74
N ILE A 61 0.98 -10.13 -7.26
CA ILE A 61 0.68 -10.13 -8.70
C ILE A 61 0.27 -8.72 -9.15
N GLY A 62 -0.65 -8.06 -8.46
CA GLY A 62 -1.13 -6.73 -8.81
C GLY A 62 -0.02 -5.67 -8.83
N LEU A 63 0.80 -5.63 -7.78
CA LEU A 63 1.95 -4.72 -7.69
C LEU A 63 3.03 -5.06 -8.73
N GLY A 64 3.27 -6.35 -8.99
CA GLY A 64 4.21 -6.81 -10.01
C GLY A 64 3.82 -6.35 -11.41
N PHE A 65 2.56 -6.57 -11.81
CA PHE A 65 2.04 -6.09 -13.09
C PHE A 65 2.02 -4.57 -13.16
N GLY A 66 1.58 -3.87 -12.11
CA GLY A 66 1.58 -2.41 -12.08
C GLY A 66 2.99 -1.82 -12.26
N SER A 67 3.98 -2.41 -11.59
CA SER A 67 5.38 -1.99 -11.72
C SER A 67 5.93 -2.29 -13.12
N ALA A 68 5.62 -3.47 -13.69
CA ALA A 68 6.04 -3.84 -15.04
C ALA A 68 5.44 -2.91 -16.12
N LEU A 69 4.16 -2.56 -16.00
CA LEU A 69 3.49 -1.61 -16.89
C LEU A 69 4.08 -0.21 -16.75
N THR A 70 4.33 0.24 -15.52
CA THR A 70 4.98 1.54 -15.27
C THR A 70 6.38 1.60 -15.88
N ALA A 71 7.16 0.51 -15.78
CA ALA A 71 8.47 0.41 -16.41
C ALA A 71 8.39 0.38 -17.95
N LEU A 72 7.40 -0.32 -18.52
CA LEU A 72 7.18 -0.37 -19.97
C LEU A 72 6.77 1.00 -20.53
N ILE A 73 5.86 1.71 -19.84
CA ILE A 73 5.44 3.07 -20.20
C ILE A 73 6.60 4.05 -20.01
N GLY A 74 7.37 3.93 -18.93
CA GLY A 74 8.58 4.73 -18.74
C GLY A 74 9.58 4.53 -19.87
N ASN A 75 9.84 3.27 -20.27
CA ASN A 75 10.72 2.94 -21.38
C ASN A 75 10.22 3.49 -22.73
N SER A 76 8.91 3.48 -22.98
CA SER A 76 8.35 4.02 -24.23
C SER A 76 8.30 5.55 -24.26
N LEU A 77 8.23 6.20 -23.10
CA LEU A 77 8.25 7.67 -22.97
C LEU A 77 9.67 8.26 -22.88
N GLY A 78 10.69 7.44 -22.60
CA GLY A 78 12.12 7.82 -22.63
C GLY A 78 12.84 7.66 -21.29
#